data_AF-A0A7X7XQ18-F1
#
_entry.id   AF-A0A7X7XQ18-F1
#
_cell.length_a   1.000
_cell.length_b   1.000
_cell.length_c   1.000
_cell.angle_alpha   90.00
_cell.angle_beta   90.00
_cell.angle_gamma   90.00
#
_symmetry.space_group_name_H-M   'P 1'
#
loop_
_entity.id
_entity.type
_entity.pdbx_description
1 polymer ?
#
loop_
_entity_poly.entity_id
_entity_poly.type
_entity_poly.pdbx_seq_one_letter_code
_entity_poly.pdbx_strand_id
1 'polypeptide(L)'
;MGLFSKKKDQPATPEPPQQATVTGQPVRKDRPTPTRREAEAARMARLHPELDQKKAKQLERQARTEARMKQARAIDQVPERQLMRDVVDSRWNVGEVALPAMLAVIVIFLVPALAPYAEWSIFLMYAVIVMLALDYFVMWRQFKKLAAERLPGRSLRGLGFYGWNRQMSFRRWRQPAPRVKRGEQI
;
A
#
# COMPACT_ATOMS: atom_id res chain seq x y z
N MET A 1 -3.20 49.55 -27.57
CA MET A 1 -2.61 49.62 -26.20
C MET A 1 -3.65 50.30 -25.30
N GLY A 2 -4.60 49.53 -24.78
CA GLY A 2 -5.65 50.01 -23.86
C GLY A 2 -5.41 49.34 -22.49
N LEU A 3 -5.09 50.13 -21.47
CA LEU A 3 -6.03 50.68 -20.47
C LEU A 3 -6.38 49.64 -19.38
N PHE A 4 -5.55 49.67 -18.34
CA PHE A 4 -5.86 49.46 -16.91
C PHE A 4 -6.98 48.47 -16.55
N SER A 5 -6.58 47.26 -16.16
CA SER A 5 -7.34 46.39 -15.27
C SER A 5 -6.91 46.62 -13.83
N LYS A 6 -7.84 47.04 -12.95
CA LYS A 6 -7.69 46.84 -11.50
C LYS A 6 -9.04 46.82 -10.76
N LYS A 7 -9.44 45.58 -10.41
CA LYS A 7 -9.88 45.14 -9.07
C LYS A 7 -11.26 45.57 -8.54
N LYS A 8 -12.14 44.56 -8.44
CA LYS A 8 -13.17 44.30 -7.40
C LYS A 8 -13.84 42.96 -7.80
N ASP A 9 -14.12 41.97 -6.97
CA ASP A 9 -14.76 41.94 -5.66
C ASP A 9 -14.58 40.58 -4.95
N GLN A 10 -14.62 40.60 -3.63
CA GLN A 10 -15.21 39.57 -2.76
C GLN A 10 -15.24 40.12 -1.32
N PRO A 11 -16.13 39.67 -0.41
CA PRO A 11 -17.50 39.13 -0.57
C PRO A 11 -18.51 39.87 0.33
N ALA A 12 -19.79 39.89 -0.03
CA ALA A 12 -20.86 40.27 0.88
C ALA A 12 -21.57 39.02 1.43
N THR A 13 -21.58 38.91 2.75
CA THR A 13 -22.26 37.92 3.60
C THR A 13 -23.79 38.04 3.50
N PRO A 14 -24.56 36.96 3.73
CA PRO A 14 -25.94 36.80 3.25
C PRO A 14 -27.00 37.40 4.18
N GLU A 15 -28.01 38.02 3.59
CA GLU A 15 -29.27 38.42 4.25
C GLU A 15 -30.40 37.39 4.04
N PRO A 16 -31.40 37.35 4.95
CA PRO A 16 -32.31 36.21 5.15
C PRO A 16 -33.43 36.11 4.09
N PRO A 17 -34.13 34.96 4.02
CA PRO A 17 -35.06 34.65 2.94
C PRO A 17 -36.34 35.49 3.04
N GLN A 18 -36.53 36.40 2.08
CA GLN A 18 -37.81 37.07 1.87
C GLN A 18 -38.82 36.08 1.30
N GLN A 19 -39.91 35.93 2.03
CA GLN A 19 -41.10 35.16 1.68
C GLN A 19 -41.68 35.70 0.36
N ALA A 20 -41.60 34.89 -0.69
CA ALA A 20 -42.33 35.15 -1.92
C ALA A 20 -43.82 34.93 -1.66
N THR A 21 -44.57 36.02 -1.65
CA THR A 21 -46.03 36.05 -1.73
C THR A 21 -46.50 35.20 -2.91
N VAL A 22 -47.30 34.17 -2.62
CA VAL A 22 -48.00 33.36 -3.62
C VAL A 22 -49.14 34.21 -4.20
N THR A 23 -48.83 34.97 -5.25
CA THR A 23 -49.84 35.57 -6.13
C THR A 23 -50.27 34.51 -7.15
N GLY A 24 -51.50 34.04 -7.02
CA GLY A 24 -52.13 33.08 -7.91
C GLY A 24 -52.36 33.65 -9.32
N GLN A 25 -51.37 33.47 -10.20
CA GLN A 25 -51.59 33.46 -11.65
C GLN A 25 -51.31 32.05 -12.20
N PRO A 26 -52.17 31.49 -13.07
CA PRO A 26 -51.91 30.19 -13.66
C PRO A 26 -50.68 30.30 -14.57
N VAL A 27 -49.56 29.75 -14.10
CA VAL A 27 -48.33 29.61 -14.88
C VAL A 27 -48.69 28.86 -16.16
N ARG A 28 -48.70 29.58 -17.29
CA ARG A 28 -48.82 28.96 -18.61
C ARG A 28 -47.68 27.96 -18.73
N LYS A 29 -47.99 26.75 -19.20
CA LYS A 29 -47.02 25.66 -19.29
C LYS A 29 -46.01 26.01 -20.39
N ASP A 30 -44.94 26.71 -20.03
CA ASP A 30 -43.92 27.26 -20.95
C ASP A 30 -43.07 26.18 -21.65
N ARG A 31 -43.40 24.90 -21.48
CA ARG A 31 -42.71 23.79 -22.12
C ARG A 31 -43.72 22.74 -22.58
N PRO A 32 -43.57 22.18 -23.79
CA PRO A 32 -44.31 20.99 -24.20
C PRO A 32 -44.19 19.92 -23.12
N THR A 33 -45.30 19.23 -22.81
CA THR A 33 -45.21 18.01 -22.01
C THR A 33 -44.22 17.07 -22.68
N PRO A 34 -43.22 16.54 -21.94
CA PRO A 34 -42.25 15.63 -22.52
C PRO A 34 -43.00 14.50 -23.19
N THR A 35 -42.57 14.17 -24.40
CA THR A 35 -43.19 13.10 -25.17
C THR A 35 -43.06 11.79 -24.40
N ARG A 36 -43.97 10.85 -24.63
CA ARG A 36 -43.98 9.55 -23.92
C ARG A 36 -42.60 8.88 -23.93
N ARG A 37 -41.88 8.97 -25.06
CA ARG A 37 -40.53 8.44 -25.23
C ARG A 37 -39.48 9.13 -24.34
N GLU A 38 -39.55 10.45 -24.17
CA GLU A 38 -38.65 11.20 -23.31
C GLU A 38 -38.94 10.96 -21.83
N ALA A 39 -40.21 10.85 -21.46
CA ALA A 39 -40.62 10.51 -20.10
C ALA A 39 -40.19 9.08 -19.73
N GLU A 40 -40.34 8.12 -20.65
CA GLU A 40 -39.88 6.74 -20.48
C GLU A 40 -38.34 6.66 -20.42
N ALA A 41 -37.61 7.38 -21.28
CA ALA A 41 -36.15 7.45 -21.24
C ALA A 41 -35.64 8.09 -19.93
N ALA A 42 -36.26 9.17 -19.47
CA ALA A 42 -35.93 9.79 -18.19
C ALA A 42 -36.27 8.87 -17.00
N ARG A 43 -37.37 8.11 -17.08
CA ARG A 43 -37.72 7.09 -16.08
C ARG A 43 -36.71 5.94 -16.07
N MET A 44 -36.29 5.46 -17.24
CA MET A 44 -35.28 4.41 -17.36
C MET A 44 -33.89 4.88 -16.89
N ALA A 45 -33.50 6.11 -17.20
CA ALA A 45 -32.26 6.72 -16.69
C ALA A 45 -32.26 6.88 -15.16
N ARG A 46 -33.43 7.12 -14.54
CA ARG A 46 -33.59 7.17 -13.08
C ARG A 46 -33.61 5.78 -12.43
N LEU A 47 -34.20 4.79 -13.10
CA LEU A 47 -34.30 3.41 -12.61
C LEU A 47 -32.99 2.63 -12.77
N HIS A 48 -32.20 2.96 -13.79
CA HIS A 48 -30.92 2.31 -14.09
C HIS A 48 -29.82 3.37 -14.25
N PRO A 49 -29.40 4.05 -13.16
CA PRO A 49 -28.31 5.02 -13.21
C PRO A 49 -26.97 4.41 -13.68
N GLU A 50 -26.84 3.08 -13.63
CA GLU A 50 -25.65 2.33 -14.07
C GLU A 50 -25.95 1.40 -15.26
N LEU A 51 -26.37 1.93 -16.41
CA LEU A 51 -26.48 1.11 -17.63
C LEU A 51 -25.11 0.84 -18.31
N ASP A 52 -24.08 1.58 -17.94
CA ASP A 52 -22.74 1.36 -18.48
C ASP A 52 -22.07 0.22 -17.70
N GLN A 53 -22.27 -1.01 -18.15
CA GLN A 53 -21.65 -2.21 -17.57
C GLN A 53 -20.13 -2.04 -17.36
N LYS A 54 -19.48 -1.20 -18.18
CA LYS A 54 -18.06 -0.87 -18.03
C LYS A 54 -17.79 -0.05 -16.76
N LYS A 55 -18.65 0.92 -16.44
CA LYS A 55 -18.55 1.73 -15.22
C LYS A 55 -18.87 0.91 -13.97
N ALA A 56 -19.92 0.09 -13.99
CA ALA A 56 -20.24 -0.81 -12.88
C ALA A 56 -19.06 -1.76 -12.58
N LYS A 57 -18.44 -2.34 -13.63
CA LYS A 57 -17.26 -3.20 -13.49
C LYS A 57 -16.02 -2.44 -13.01
N GLN A 58 -15.86 -1.17 -13.37
CA GLN A 58 -14.78 -0.31 -12.86
C GLN A 58 -14.98 0.01 -11.38
N LEU A 59 -16.18 0.38 -10.96
CA LEU A 59 -16.53 0.65 -9.57
C LEU A 59 -16.36 -0.60 -8.70
N GLU A 60 -16.78 -1.78 -9.18
CA GLU A 60 -16.58 -3.03 -8.48
C GLU A 60 -15.08 -3.36 -8.31
N ARG A 61 -14.27 -3.13 -9.35
CA ARG A 61 -12.80 -3.28 -9.27
C ARG A 61 -12.19 -2.32 -8.26
N GLN A 62 -12.65 -1.07 -8.22
CA GLN A 62 -12.19 -0.07 -7.25
C GLN A 62 -12.58 -0.48 -5.83
N ALA A 63 -13.84 -0.84 -5.59
CA ALA A 63 -14.33 -1.30 -4.30
C ALA A 63 -13.58 -2.55 -3.79
N ARG A 64 -13.30 -3.53 -4.66
CA ARG A 64 -12.49 -4.71 -4.32
C ARG A 64 -11.04 -4.31 -3.97
N THR A 65 -10.47 -3.36 -4.69
CA THR A 65 -9.11 -2.87 -4.43
C THR A 65 -9.05 -2.11 -3.11
N GLU A 66 -10.02 -1.26 -2.84
CA GLU A 66 -10.15 -0.53 -1.57
C GLU A 66 -10.40 -1.45 -0.38
N ALA A 67 -11.24 -2.47 -0.53
CA ALA A 67 -11.48 -3.48 0.50
C ALA A 67 -10.19 -4.25 0.82
N ARG A 68 -9.43 -4.65 -0.20
CA ARG A 68 -8.09 -5.28 -0.03
C ARG A 68 -7.12 -4.35 0.67
N MET A 69 -7.09 -3.07 0.30
CA MET A 69 -6.22 -2.08 0.94
C MET A 69 -6.61 -1.83 2.41
N LYS A 70 -7.91 -1.77 2.73
CA LYS A 70 -8.40 -1.65 4.11
C LYS A 70 -8.04 -2.88 4.95
N GLN A 71 -8.21 -4.08 4.40
CA GLN A 71 -7.84 -5.33 5.08
C GLN A 71 -6.32 -5.42 5.31
N ALA A 72 -5.50 -5.05 4.31
CA ALA A 72 -4.06 -4.98 4.46
C ALA A 72 -3.65 -4.01 5.59
N ARG A 73 -4.26 -2.81 5.63
CA ARG A 73 -4.04 -1.82 6.70
C ARG A 73 -4.44 -2.34 8.08
N ALA A 74 -5.51 -3.12 8.20
CA ALA A 74 -5.96 -3.68 9.47
C ALA A 74 -4.98 -4.75 10.01
N ILE A 75 -4.45 -5.61 9.13
CA ILE A 75 -3.42 -6.61 9.50
C ILE A 75 -2.09 -5.92 9.85
N ASP A 76 -1.80 -4.79 9.20
CA ASP A 76 -0.61 -3.99 9.44
C ASP A 76 -0.61 -3.23 10.77
N GLN A 77 -1.74 -3.15 11.48
CA GLN A 77 -1.83 -2.44 12.76
C GLN A 77 -1.40 -3.27 13.98
N VAL A 78 -0.98 -4.52 13.80
CA VAL A 78 -0.46 -5.32 14.93
C VAL A 78 0.90 -4.74 15.38
N PRO A 79 1.00 -4.18 16.59
CA PRO A 79 2.19 -3.44 17.02
C PRO A 79 3.42 -4.34 17.14
N GLU A 80 3.24 -5.63 17.46
CA GLU A 80 4.32 -6.62 17.49
C GLU A 80 4.94 -6.81 16.09
N ARG A 81 4.09 -6.92 15.06
CA ARG A 81 4.53 -7.07 13.66
C ARG A 81 5.12 -5.78 13.13
N GLN A 82 4.64 -4.62 13.58
CA GLN A 82 5.25 -3.32 13.24
C GLN A 82 6.67 -3.25 13.78
N LEU A 83 6.86 -3.52 15.07
CA LEU A 83 8.18 -3.49 15.70
C LEU A 83 9.15 -4.47 15.00
N MET A 84 8.70 -5.69 14.68
CA MET A 84 9.54 -6.64 13.94
C MET A 84 9.93 -6.11 12.55
N ARG A 85 8.99 -5.49 11.82
CA ARG A 85 9.29 -4.89 10.50
C ARG A 85 10.32 -3.79 10.61
N ASP A 86 10.15 -2.89 11.57
CA ASP A 86 11.06 -1.78 11.78
C ASP A 86 12.46 -2.32 12.11
N VAL A 87 12.57 -3.30 13.02
CA VAL A 87 13.86 -3.95 13.39
C VAL A 87 14.56 -4.58 12.20
N VAL A 88 13.85 -5.32 11.35
CA VAL A 88 14.41 -5.94 10.14
C VAL A 88 14.82 -4.88 9.10
N ASP A 89 14.03 -3.82 8.95
CA ASP A 89 14.23 -2.83 7.89
C ASP A 89 15.28 -1.75 8.24
N SER A 90 15.57 -1.51 9.52
CA SER A 90 16.68 -0.65 9.97
C SER A 90 18.06 -1.25 9.74
N ARG A 91 18.16 -2.58 9.61
CA ARG A 91 19.42 -3.30 9.51
C ARG A 91 19.86 -3.50 8.07
N TRP A 92 21.16 -3.70 7.89
CA TRP A 92 21.68 -4.34 6.69
C TRP A 92 21.38 -5.84 6.79
N ASN A 93 20.61 -6.36 5.84
CA ASN A 93 20.22 -7.77 5.84
C ASN A 93 21.19 -8.56 4.96
N VAL A 94 21.75 -9.64 5.49
CA VAL A 94 22.70 -10.50 4.75
C VAL A 94 22.02 -11.23 3.59
N GLY A 95 20.68 -11.35 3.59
CA GLY A 95 19.91 -11.97 2.50
C GLY A 95 20.18 -11.35 1.11
N GLU A 96 20.48 -10.05 1.04
CA GLU A 96 20.83 -9.40 -0.23
C GLU A 96 22.22 -9.78 -0.75
N VAL A 97 23.15 -10.17 0.15
CA VAL A 97 24.50 -10.67 -0.18
C VAL A 97 24.49 -12.18 -0.44
N ALA A 98 23.61 -12.90 0.27
CA ALA A 98 23.45 -14.34 0.08
C ALA A 98 22.97 -14.68 -1.33
N LEU A 99 22.10 -13.87 -1.94
CA LEU A 99 21.59 -14.15 -3.28
C LEU A 99 22.66 -14.13 -4.39
N PRO A 100 23.50 -13.07 -4.53
CA PRO A 100 24.60 -13.10 -5.50
C PRO A 100 25.64 -14.18 -5.17
N ALA A 101 25.89 -14.47 -3.89
CA ALA A 101 26.78 -15.57 -3.50
C ALA A 101 26.24 -16.93 -3.96
N MET A 102 24.94 -17.19 -3.79
CA MET A 102 24.29 -18.40 -4.28
C MET A 102 24.30 -18.48 -5.81
N LEU A 103 24.10 -17.36 -6.51
CA LEU A 103 24.24 -17.29 -7.96
C LEU A 103 25.65 -17.69 -8.41
N ALA A 104 26.69 -17.22 -7.72
CA ALA A 104 28.07 -17.58 -8.03
C ALA A 104 28.32 -19.09 -7.88
N VAL A 105 27.78 -19.71 -6.82
CA VAL A 105 27.85 -21.18 -6.65
C VAL A 105 27.19 -21.89 -7.83
N ILE A 106 25.99 -21.48 -8.24
CA ILE A 106 25.29 -22.08 -9.39
C ILE A 106 26.12 -21.97 -10.67
N VAL A 107 26.75 -20.82 -10.92
CA VAL A 107 27.62 -20.61 -12.09
C VAL A 107 28.82 -21.55 -12.07
N ILE A 108 29.45 -21.76 -10.90
CA ILE A 108 30.58 -22.69 -10.75
C ILE A 108 30.17 -24.12 -11.12
N PHE A 109 28.98 -24.55 -10.71
CA PHE A 109 28.48 -25.89 -11.03
C PHE A 109 28.05 -26.05 -12.50
N LEU A 110 27.53 -25.00 -13.13
CA LEU A 110 27.02 -25.06 -14.50
C LEU A 110 28.14 -24.98 -15.55
N VAL A 111 29.27 -24.33 -15.23
CA VAL A 111 30.37 -24.09 -16.17
C VAL A 111 31.46 -25.15 -15.97
N PRO A 112 31.70 -26.05 -16.94
CA PRO A 112 32.68 -27.13 -16.80
C PRO A 112 34.11 -26.64 -16.53
N ALA A 113 34.48 -25.48 -17.08
CA ALA A 113 35.78 -24.85 -16.84
C ALA A 113 36.01 -24.44 -15.37
N LEU A 114 34.94 -24.31 -14.58
CA LEU A 114 35.00 -23.96 -13.16
C LEU A 114 34.89 -25.18 -12.23
N ALA A 115 34.80 -26.40 -12.77
CA ALA A 115 34.69 -27.63 -11.99
C ALA A 115 35.76 -27.80 -10.89
N PRO A 116 37.04 -27.39 -11.07
CA PRO A 116 38.03 -27.46 -9.99
C PRO A 116 37.68 -26.62 -8.75
N TYR A 117 36.82 -25.61 -8.90
CA TYR A 117 36.36 -24.75 -7.81
C TYR A 117 35.07 -25.25 -7.14
N ALA A 118 34.49 -26.37 -7.60
CA ALA A 118 33.25 -26.88 -7.06
C ALA A 118 33.38 -27.23 -5.56
N GLU A 119 34.50 -27.81 -5.13
CA GLU A 119 34.76 -28.09 -3.71
C GLU A 119 34.80 -26.80 -2.87
N TRP A 120 35.51 -25.78 -3.34
CA TRP A 120 35.56 -24.46 -2.70
C TRP A 120 34.19 -23.79 -2.62
N SER A 121 33.34 -24.00 -3.63
CA SER A 121 31.98 -23.46 -3.64
C SER A 121 31.09 -24.07 -2.55
N ILE A 122 31.36 -25.31 -2.10
CA ILE A 122 30.67 -25.94 -0.97
C ILE A 122 31.02 -25.21 0.33
N PHE A 123 32.30 -24.91 0.55
CA PHE A 123 32.72 -24.12 1.72
C PHE A 123 32.10 -22.71 1.70
N LEU A 124 32.05 -22.07 0.53
CA LEU A 124 31.37 -20.79 0.36
C LEU A 124 29.88 -20.88 0.71
N MET A 125 29.19 -21.92 0.25
CA MET A 125 27.79 -22.17 0.58
C MET A 125 27.58 -22.30 2.09
N TYR A 126 28.40 -23.10 2.79
CA TYR A 126 28.33 -23.23 4.24
C TYR A 126 28.62 -21.90 4.96
N ALA A 127 29.60 -21.14 4.49
CA ALA A 127 29.90 -19.82 5.04
C ALA A 127 28.69 -18.87 4.92
N VAL A 128 27.99 -18.87 3.77
CA VAL A 128 26.76 -18.07 3.58
C VAL A 128 25.66 -18.53 4.53
N ILE A 129 25.47 -19.85 4.72
CA ILE A 129 24.47 -20.39 5.64
C ILE A 129 24.76 -19.95 7.08
N VAL A 130 26.02 -20.04 7.53
CA VAL A 130 26.43 -19.59 8.87
C VAL A 130 26.20 -18.10 9.02
N MET A 131 26.54 -17.29 8.00
CA MET A 131 26.33 -15.85 8.03
C MET A 131 24.83 -15.49 8.14
N LEU A 132 23.95 -16.19 7.43
CA LEU A 132 22.50 -16.03 7.53
C LEU A 132 21.97 -16.41 8.91
N ALA A 133 22.48 -17.50 9.50
CA ALA A 133 22.10 -17.93 10.84
C ALA A 133 22.53 -16.91 11.91
N LEU A 134 23.75 -16.37 11.79
CA LEU A 134 24.25 -15.32 12.68
C LEU A 134 23.44 -14.03 12.56
N ASP A 135 23.13 -13.58 11.34
CA ASP A 135 22.33 -12.36 11.13
C ASP A 135 20.93 -12.52 11.74
N TYR A 136 20.28 -13.67 11.53
CA TYR A 136 19.01 -13.99 12.17
C TYR A 136 19.09 -13.97 13.70
N PHE A 137 20.14 -14.57 14.28
CA PHE A 137 20.32 -14.58 15.72
C PHE A 137 20.49 -13.16 16.28
N VAL A 138 21.30 -12.32 15.63
CA VAL A 138 21.50 -10.92 16.04
C VAL A 138 20.21 -10.13 15.92
N MET A 139 19.48 -10.26 14.81
CA MET A 139 18.17 -9.65 14.58
C MET A 139 17.18 -10.06 15.68
N TRP A 140 17.07 -11.35 15.97
CA TRP A 140 16.15 -11.88 16.97
C TRP A 140 16.48 -11.38 18.38
N ARG A 141 17.77 -11.30 18.72
CA ARG A 141 18.22 -10.76 20.01
C ARG A 141 17.91 -9.27 20.14
N GLN A 142 18.08 -8.49 19.09
CA GLN A 142 17.73 -7.06 19.07
C GLN A 142 16.21 -6.88 19.20
N PHE A 143 15.42 -7.66 18.46
CA PHE A 143 13.97 -7.62 18.55
C PHE A 143 13.48 -7.94 19.97
N LYS A 144 13.99 -8.99 20.62
CA LYS A 144 13.58 -9.33 22.00
C LYS A 144 13.83 -8.20 22.99
N LYS A 145 14.96 -7.50 22.88
CA LYS A 145 15.27 -6.34 23.74
C LYS A 145 14.24 -5.23 23.55
N LEU A 146 14.04 -4.81 22.31
CA LEU A 146 13.07 -3.75 21.98
C LEU A 146 11.63 -4.15 22.30
N ALA A 147 11.28 -5.42 22.11
CA ALA A 147 9.97 -5.94 22.44
C ALA A 147 9.71 -5.94 23.95
N ALA A 148 10.73 -6.25 24.77
CA ALA A 148 10.62 -6.16 26.22
C ALA A 148 10.41 -4.71 26.70
N GLU A 149 11.05 -3.73 26.04
CA GLU A 149 10.94 -2.31 26.37
C GLU A 149 9.61 -1.69 25.92
N ARG A 150 9.16 -1.99 24.69
CA ARG A 150 8.00 -1.31 24.06
C ARG A 150 6.69 -2.08 24.13
N LEU A 151 6.75 -3.40 24.25
CA LEU A 151 5.60 -4.28 24.21
C LEU A 151 5.61 -5.25 25.40
N PRO A 152 5.62 -4.75 26.64
CA PRO A 152 5.58 -5.62 27.82
C PRO A 152 4.29 -6.45 27.82
N GLY A 153 4.41 -7.76 28.11
CA GLY A 153 3.27 -8.67 28.26
C GLY A 153 2.61 -9.15 26.96
N ARG A 154 3.16 -8.82 25.78
CA ARG A 154 2.67 -9.24 24.47
C ARG A 154 3.30 -10.57 24.01
N SER A 155 2.55 -11.35 23.23
CA SER A 155 3.02 -12.68 22.82
C SER A 155 3.98 -12.60 21.63
N LEU A 156 5.22 -13.06 21.78
CA LEU A 156 6.20 -13.06 20.68
C LEU A 156 6.10 -14.28 19.75
N ARG A 157 5.02 -15.07 19.86
CA ARG A 157 4.86 -16.33 19.12
C ARG A 157 4.67 -16.08 17.62
N GLY A 158 5.41 -16.81 16.79
CA GLY A 158 5.33 -16.71 15.32
C GLY A 158 6.05 -15.51 14.71
N LEU A 159 6.45 -14.51 15.51
CA LEU A 159 7.16 -13.31 15.01
C LEU A 159 8.57 -13.64 14.50
N GLY A 160 9.25 -14.64 15.06
CA GLY A 160 10.59 -15.06 14.60
C GLY A 160 10.56 -15.55 13.15
N PHE A 161 9.63 -16.44 12.80
CA PHE A 161 9.47 -16.92 11.43
C PHE A 161 9.03 -15.81 10.48
N TYR A 162 8.15 -14.90 10.94
CA TYR A 162 7.77 -13.72 10.17
C TYR A 162 8.97 -12.80 9.88
N GLY A 163 9.80 -12.53 10.88
CA GLY A 163 11.05 -11.77 10.74
C GLY A 163 12.02 -12.46 9.78
N TRP A 164 12.17 -13.78 9.89
CA TRP A 164 12.98 -14.58 8.98
C TRP A 164 12.54 -14.45 7.52
N ASN A 165 11.24 -14.60 7.24
CA ASN A 165 10.74 -14.48 5.87
C ASN A 165 10.97 -13.07 5.30
N ARG A 166 10.80 -12.03 6.14
CA ARG A 166 11.03 -10.64 5.74
C ARG A 166 12.51 -10.35 5.48
N GLN A 167 13.43 -10.88 6.29
CA GLN A 167 14.87 -10.64 6.13
C GLN A 167 15.40 -11.21 4.80
N MET A 168 14.85 -12.36 4.37
CA MET A 168 15.23 -13.05 3.14
C MET A 168 14.69 -12.36 1.88
N SER A 169 13.59 -11.60 2.02
CA SER A 169 12.97 -10.88 0.90
C SER A 169 13.79 -9.64 0.53
N PHE A 170 13.94 -9.34 -0.77
CA PHE A 170 14.60 -8.12 -1.22
C PHE A 170 13.88 -6.86 -0.74
N ARG A 171 14.63 -5.90 -0.17
CA ARG A 171 14.06 -4.67 0.41
C ARG A 171 13.16 -3.90 -0.56
N ARG A 172 13.47 -3.92 -1.86
CA ARG A 172 12.68 -3.22 -2.89
C ARG A 172 11.32 -3.86 -3.17
N TRP A 173 11.18 -5.17 -2.95
CA TRP A 173 9.95 -5.92 -3.22
C TRP A 173 9.17 -6.31 -1.96
N ARG A 174 9.65 -5.91 -0.77
CA ARG A 174 8.92 -6.08 0.49
C ARG A 174 7.62 -5.27 0.47
N GLN A 175 6.49 -5.96 0.58
CA GLN A 175 5.19 -5.39 0.91
C GLN A 175 4.91 -5.69 2.40
N PRO A 176 4.37 -4.76 3.21
CA PRO A 176 4.34 -3.30 3.05
C PRO A 176 5.74 -2.68 3.02
N ALA A 177 5.84 -1.51 2.40
CA ALA A 177 7.11 -0.82 2.20
C ALA A 177 7.84 -0.51 3.53
N PRO A 178 9.19 -0.55 3.56
CA PRO A 178 9.97 -0.16 4.73
C PRO A 178 9.62 1.26 5.19
N ARG A 179 9.28 1.41 6.47
CA ARG A 179 9.02 2.73 7.10
C ARG A 179 10.30 3.45 7.49
N VAL A 180 11.32 2.67 7.84
CA VAL A 180 12.57 3.11 8.48
C VAL A 180 13.74 2.99 7.49
N LYS A 181 14.67 3.94 7.53
CA LYS A 181 15.91 3.91 6.74
C LYS A 181 16.95 2.99 7.41
N ARG A 182 17.92 2.52 6.62
CA ARG A 182 19.03 1.71 7.16
C ARG A 182 19.84 2.56 8.16
N GLY A 183 20.14 2.01 9.32
CA GLY A 183 20.90 2.65 10.40
C GLY A 183 20.10 3.62 11.27
N GLU A 184 18.81 3.83 10.99
CA GLU A 184 17.95 4.65 11.83
C GLU A 184 17.68 3.94 13.16
N GLN A 185 17.85 4.66 14.27
CA GLN A 185 17.61 4.11 15.60
C GLN A 185 16.10 3.97 15.80
N ILE A 186 15.68 2.75 16.10
CA ILE A 186 14.27 2.41 16.33
C ILE A 186 13.92 2.67 17.76
#